data_AF-A0A521IC03-F1
#
_entry.id   AF-A0A521IC03-F1
#
_cell.length_a   1.000
_cell.length_b   1.000
_cell.length_c   1.000
_cell.angle_alpha   90.00
_cell.angle_beta   90.00
_cell.angle_gamma   90.00
#
_symmetry.space_group_name_H-M   'P 1'
#
loop_
_entity.id
_entity.type
_entity.pdbx_description
1 polymer ?
#
loop_
_entity_poly.entity_id
_entity_poly.type
_entity_poly.pdbx_seq_one_letter_code
_entity_poly.pdbx_strand_id
1 'polypeptide(L)'
;MNHIPAFRIRRTEPALRAALFALLFALLCAQPASANDGLVVAWGGGIEPVEQTSISIQREDLDIVYNEEAKNWTVSVTFYLFNPESEAIEHNIAFINQAYTGKDARFNGKITDFTTRINGKETPHAYSVGPATEDGFMAYTPEYFTSRIRFYPGLTEVSHRYTTTGALGWGPLRYGIGYTLTTANKWNGPIGVFNATVRLPPETTLLSEYGEKKSVLEPFGDFNIAVDGKQRTVHIRNGGLCASIRDFRPETDLFVEFYDREWYLSYYDLFGEYPKKAEDMEKRITPWALMTREITAADLARYPKEKLRYIRNAVYALHGYDFKDPELKAFFEKFPWYKSDPDFSESRLSDLEKRNIKIIARAE
;
A
#
# COMPACT_ATOMS: atom_id res chain seq x y z
N MET A 1 37.89 -40.43 65.90
CA MET A 1 37.50 -41.49 64.95
C MET A 1 36.76 -40.87 63.78
N ASN A 2 37.39 -40.94 62.61
CA ASN A 2 36.87 -40.93 61.24
C ASN A 2 35.97 -39.77 60.78
N HIS A 3 36.64 -38.73 60.26
CA HIS A 3 36.17 -37.84 59.20
C HIS A 3 36.29 -38.52 57.82
N ILE A 4 35.23 -38.52 56.99
CA ILE A 4 35.27 -38.69 55.51
C ILE A 4 33.95 -38.11 54.91
N PRO A 5 33.89 -37.54 53.68
CA PRO A 5 34.58 -36.35 53.17
C PRO A 5 33.58 -35.26 52.68
N ALA A 6 34.03 -34.01 52.58
CA ALA A 6 33.28 -32.95 51.89
C ALA A 6 33.39 -33.12 50.36
N PHE A 7 32.25 -33.23 49.67
CA PHE A 7 32.18 -33.19 48.22
C PHE A 7 32.51 -31.76 47.73
N ARG A 8 33.72 -31.58 47.20
CA ARG A 8 34.12 -30.36 46.47
C ARG A 8 33.43 -30.37 45.11
N ILE A 9 32.36 -29.61 44.94
CA ILE A 9 31.92 -29.22 43.59
C ILE A 9 33.01 -28.30 43.04
N ARG A 10 33.79 -28.79 42.07
CA ARG A 10 34.69 -27.95 41.29
C ARG A 10 33.86 -26.82 40.68
N ARG A 11 34.15 -25.58 41.06
CA ARG A 11 33.71 -24.42 40.29
C ARG A 11 34.23 -24.63 38.88
N THR A 12 33.32 -24.83 37.93
CA THR A 12 33.66 -24.78 36.51
C THR A 12 34.32 -23.43 36.24
N GLU A 13 35.46 -23.47 35.57
CA GLU A 13 36.31 -22.31 35.30
C GLU A 13 35.50 -21.21 34.59
N PRO A 14 35.77 -19.92 34.86
CA PRO A 14 35.05 -18.79 34.25
C PRO A 14 35.10 -18.84 32.71
N ALA A 15 36.11 -19.49 32.13
CA ALA A 15 36.22 -19.76 30.71
C ALA A 15 35.09 -20.64 30.15
N LEU A 16 34.60 -21.63 30.90
CA LEU A 16 33.52 -22.52 30.45
C LEU A 16 32.15 -21.83 30.48
N ARG A 17 31.93 -20.90 31.43
CA ARG A 17 30.72 -20.06 31.48
C ARG A 17 30.71 -19.01 30.38
N ALA A 18 31.86 -18.40 30.08
CA ALA A 18 32.01 -17.48 28.95
C ALA A 18 31.82 -18.19 27.60
N ALA A 19 32.34 -19.42 27.47
CA ALA A 19 32.15 -20.24 26.27
C ALA A 19 30.70 -20.68 26.07
N LEU A 20 29.98 -21.09 27.13
CA LEU A 20 28.55 -21.41 27.04
C LEU A 20 27.68 -20.20 26.73
N PHE A 21 28.01 -19.02 27.29
CA PHE A 21 27.28 -17.78 26.99
C PHE A 21 27.54 -17.31 25.56
N ALA A 22 28.78 -17.44 25.06
CA ALA A 22 29.12 -17.15 23.67
C ALA A 22 28.46 -18.12 22.68
N LEU A 23 28.32 -19.41 23.02
CA LEU A 23 27.62 -20.39 22.18
C LEU A 23 26.10 -20.16 22.16
N LEU A 24 25.49 -19.80 23.30
CA LEU A 24 24.07 -19.41 23.38
C LEU A 24 23.79 -18.08 22.66
N PHE A 25 24.72 -17.12 22.73
CA PHE A 25 24.62 -15.85 21.99
C PHE A 25 24.81 -16.07 20.48
N ALA A 26 25.72 -16.95 20.06
CA ALA A 26 25.89 -17.32 18.65
C ALA A 26 24.68 -18.11 18.10
N LEU A 27 24.01 -18.93 18.91
CA LEU A 27 22.78 -19.63 18.53
C LEU A 27 21.53 -18.72 18.52
N LEU A 28 21.52 -17.63 19.32
CA LEU A 28 20.49 -16.58 19.28
C LEU A 28 20.72 -15.58 18.12
N CYS A 29 21.97 -15.35 17.71
CA CYS A 29 22.33 -14.52 16.56
C CYS A 29 22.38 -15.29 15.22
N ALA A 30 22.23 -16.61 15.24
CA ALA A 30 22.11 -17.46 14.03
C ALA A 30 20.65 -17.71 13.62
N GLN A 31 19.70 -16.94 14.16
CA GLN A 31 18.44 -16.73 13.45
C GLN A 31 18.81 -15.94 12.18
N PRO A 32 18.45 -16.40 10.98
CA PRO A 32 18.59 -15.55 9.81
C PRO A 32 17.83 -14.26 10.12
N ALA A 33 18.55 -13.15 10.22
CA ALA A 33 17.98 -11.84 9.99
C ALA A 33 17.58 -11.83 8.51
N SER A 34 16.47 -12.47 8.19
CA SER A 34 15.78 -12.16 6.95
C SER A 34 15.32 -10.72 7.12
N ALA A 35 15.91 -9.83 6.33
CA ALA A 35 15.29 -8.56 6.03
C ALA A 35 13.91 -8.90 5.43
N ASN A 36 12.88 -8.90 6.29
CA ASN A 36 11.52 -9.32 5.97
C ASN A 36 10.70 -8.16 5.39
N ASP A 37 11.35 -7.20 4.75
CA ASP A 37 10.74 -6.01 4.15
C ASP A 37 10.16 -6.33 2.75
N GLY A 38 9.44 -7.45 2.66
CA GLY A 38 8.80 -7.91 1.43
C GLY A 38 7.36 -7.44 1.36
N LEU A 39 7.06 -6.57 0.39
CA LEU A 39 5.69 -6.33 -0.04
C LEU A 39 5.27 -7.44 -1.00
N VAL A 40 4.16 -8.12 -0.71
CA VAL A 40 3.57 -9.07 -1.66
C VAL A 40 2.57 -8.33 -2.52
N VAL A 41 2.76 -8.35 -3.85
CA VAL A 41 1.91 -7.62 -4.80
C VAL A 41 1.20 -8.60 -5.71
N ALA A 42 -0.12 -8.48 -5.81
CA ALA A 42 -0.86 -9.04 -6.93
C ALA A 42 -0.65 -8.12 -8.14
N TRP A 43 -0.05 -8.64 -9.21
CA TRP A 43 0.15 -7.94 -10.48
C TRP A 43 -0.90 -8.36 -11.51
N GLY A 44 -2.12 -8.67 -11.08
CA GLY A 44 -3.20 -8.96 -12.02
C GLY A 44 -3.35 -7.78 -12.98
N GLY A 45 -3.38 -8.03 -14.28
CA GLY A 45 -3.46 -6.98 -15.30
C GLY A 45 -2.55 -7.32 -16.44
N GLY A 46 -2.94 -7.02 -17.68
CA GLY A 46 -2.14 -7.33 -18.86
C GLY A 46 -2.76 -8.43 -19.71
N ILE A 47 -3.18 -8.02 -20.91
CA ILE A 47 -3.59 -8.91 -22.00
C ILE A 47 -2.39 -9.12 -22.92
N GLU A 48 -2.11 -10.36 -23.31
CA GLU A 48 -1.01 -10.66 -24.23
C GLU A 48 -1.41 -11.63 -25.34
N PRO A 49 -0.88 -11.43 -26.56
CA PRO A 49 -1.06 -12.40 -27.62
C PRO A 49 -0.08 -13.55 -27.41
N VAL A 50 -0.57 -14.79 -27.54
CA VAL A 50 0.27 -16.00 -27.45
C VAL A 50 1.12 -16.18 -28.71
N GLU A 51 0.71 -15.56 -29.81
CA GLU A 51 1.33 -15.64 -31.13
C GLU A 51 1.65 -14.24 -31.65
N GLN A 52 2.60 -14.11 -32.59
CA GLN A 52 2.84 -12.82 -33.25
C GLN A 52 1.59 -12.36 -33.99
N THR A 53 1.24 -11.07 -33.85
CA THR A 53 -0.02 -10.54 -34.35
C THR A 53 0.11 -9.13 -34.92
N SER A 54 -0.70 -8.78 -35.92
CA SER A 54 -0.82 -7.40 -36.43
C SER A 54 -1.84 -6.55 -35.64
N ILE A 55 -2.57 -7.18 -34.71
CA ILE A 55 -3.55 -6.54 -33.84
C ILE A 55 -2.88 -5.47 -32.96
N SER A 56 -3.54 -4.32 -32.83
CA SER A 56 -3.10 -3.19 -32.00
C SER A 56 -4.10 -2.86 -30.90
N ILE A 57 -3.64 -2.32 -29.77
CA ILE A 57 -4.51 -1.81 -28.71
C ILE A 57 -4.86 -0.34 -29.02
N GLN A 58 -6.08 -0.06 -29.45
CA GLN A 58 -6.53 1.30 -29.72
C GLN A 58 -6.92 2.05 -28.45
N ARG A 59 -7.43 1.33 -27.44
CA ARG A 59 -7.81 1.90 -26.15
C ARG A 59 -7.78 0.85 -25.05
N GLU A 60 -7.36 1.25 -23.87
CA GLU A 60 -7.47 0.50 -22.62
C GLU A 60 -8.11 1.38 -21.55
N ASP A 61 -9.21 0.92 -20.96
CA ASP A 61 -9.90 1.56 -19.84
C ASP A 61 -9.79 0.67 -18.60
N LEU A 62 -8.98 1.09 -17.62
CA LEU A 62 -8.75 0.40 -16.36
C LEU A 62 -9.51 1.08 -15.22
N ASP A 63 -10.33 0.33 -14.50
CA ASP A 63 -11.07 0.77 -13.32
C ASP A 63 -10.79 -0.18 -12.14
N ILE A 64 -10.19 0.36 -11.09
CA ILE A 64 -9.82 -0.35 -9.87
C ILE A 64 -10.59 0.29 -8.71
N VAL A 65 -11.31 -0.51 -7.95
CA VAL A 65 -12.16 -0.02 -6.86
C VAL A 65 -11.93 -0.84 -5.59
N TYR A 66 -11.55 -0.16 -4.51
CA TYR A 66 -11.51 -0.77 -3.19
C TYR A 66 -12.91 -0.99 -2.62
N ASN A 67 -13.16 -2.18 -2.07
CA ASN A 67 -14.35 -2.50 -1.32
C ASN A 67 -14.00 -2.52 0.19
N GLU A 68 -14.51 -1.55 0.93
CA GLU A 68 -14.25 -1.43 2.37
C GLU A 68 -14.84 -2.54 3.23
N GLU A 69 -15.98 -3.10 2.83
CA GLU A 69 -16.67 -4.14 3.58
C GLU A 69 -15.95 -5.48 3.41
N ALA A 70 -15.65 -5.83 2.15
CA ALA A 70 -14.98 -7.07 1.81
C ALA A 70 -13.44 -7.01 1.95
N LYS A 71 -12.88 -5.82 2.21
CA LYS A 71 -11.42 -5.55 2.30
C LYS A 71 -10.65 -6.10 1.11
N ASN A 72 -11.19 -5.92 -0.09
CA ASN A 72 -10.62 -6.40 -1.35
C ASN A 72 -10.77 -5.35 -2.46
N TRP A 73 -10.27 -5.67 -3.65
CA TRP A 73 -10.32 -4.83 -4.83
C TRP A 73 -11.11 -5.51 -5.92
N THR A 74 -11.99 -4.76 -6.57
CA THR A 74 -12.53 -5.14 -7.88
C THR A 74 -11.69 -4.45 -8.94
N VAL A 75 -11.18 -5.21 -9.90
CA VAL A 75 -10.51 -4.68 -11.09
C VAL A 75 -11.36 -5.00 -12.31
N SER A 76 -11.64 -3.98 -13.10
CA SER A 76 -12.31 -4.08 -14.39
C SER A 76 -11.44 -3.42 -15.44
N VAL A 77 -11.19 -4.09 -16.56
CA VAL A 77 -10.46 -3.51 -17.69
C VAL A 77 -11.15 -3.82 -19.00
N THR A 78 -11.21 -2.84 -19.88
CA THR A 78 -11.72 -2.99 -21.26
C THR A 78 -10.66 -2.59 -22.26
N PHE A 79 -10.36 -3.49 -23.20
CA PHE A 79 -9.48 -3.28 -24.33
C PHE A 79 -10.28 -3.16 -25.63
N TYR A 80 -9.92 -2.18 -26.46
CA TYR A 80 -10.40 -2.05 -27.83
C TYR A 80 -9.28 -2.44 -28.77
N LEU A 81 -9.33 -3.68 -29.27
CA LEU A 81 -8.30 -4.29 -30.11
C LEU A 81 -8.66 -4.13 -31.59
N PHE A 82 -7.75 -3.63 -32.42
CA PHE A 82 -8.00 -3.37 -33.84
C PHE A 82 -7.25 -4.35 -34.73
N ASN A 83 -8.00 -5.04 -35.59
CA ASN A 83 -7.47 -5.83 -36.70
C ASN A 83 -7.34 -4.98 -37.97
N PRO A 84 -6.11 -4.71 -38.45
CA PRO A 84 -5.89 -3.95 -39.68
C PRO A 84 -6.06 -4.79 -40.95
N GLU A 85 -6.10 -6.12 -40.86
CA GLU A 85 -6.18 -7.01 -42.01
C GLU A 85 -7.57 -6.99 -42.63
N SER A 86 -7.66 -7.34 -43.92
CA SER A 86 -8.94 -7.48 -44.63
C SER A 86 -9.72 -8.74 -44.23
N GLU A 87 -9.05 -9.69 -43.56
CA GLU A 87 -9.62 -10.99 -43.17
C GLU A 87 -9.62 -11.16 -41.65
N ALA A 88 -10.48 -12.07 -41.17
CA ALA A 88 -10.54 -12.38 -39.74
C ALA A 88 -9.33 -13.21 -39.30
N ILE A 89 -8.74 -12.85 -38.15
CA ILE A 89 -7.62 -13.58 -37.53
C ILE A 89 -8.10 -14.25 -36.25
N GLU A 90 -7.71 -15.51 -36.04
CA GLU A 90 -7.94 -16.19 -34.76
C GLU A 90 -6.65 -16.27 -33.96
N HIS A 91 -6.71 -15.84 -32.70
CA HIS A 91 -5.59 -15.96 -31.77
C HIS A 91 -6.06 -16.44 -30.40
N ASN A 92 -5.16 -17.13 -29.70
CA ASN A 92 -5.27 -17.32 -28.26
C ASN A 92 -4.69 -16.10 -27.56
N ILE A 93 -5.43 -15.57 -26.60
CA ILE A 93 -5.03 -14.43 -25.79
C ILE A 93 -5.10 -14.82 -24.33
N ALA A 94 -4.04 -14.51 -23.60
CA ALA A 94 -3.95 -14.77 -22.18
C ALA A 94 -4.06 -13.47 -21.39
N PHE A 95 -4.84 -13.50 -20.32
CA PHE A 95 -4.68 -12.61 -19.19
C PHE A 95 -3.75 -13.28 -18.18
N ILE A 96 -2.76 -12.55 -17.67
CA ILE A 96 -1.78 -13.07 -16.71
C ILE A 96 -2.01 -12.48 -15.32
N ASN A 97 -1.91 -13.35 -14.30
CA ASN A 97 -1.74 -12.94 -12.91
C ASN A 97 -0.44 -13.53 -12.35
N GLN A 98 0.32 -12.75 -11.58
CA GLN A 98 1.49 -13.26 -10.85
C GLN A 98 1.07 -13.60 -9.42
N ALA A 99 0.69 -14.85 -9.18
CA ALA A 99 0.29 -15.32 -7.86
C ALA A 99 1.51 -15.59 -6.98
N TYR A 100 1.52 -15.08 -5.77
CA TYR A 100 2.57 -15.36 -4.81
C TYR A 100 2.44 -16.76 -4.21
N THR A 101 3.57 -17.45 -4.12
CA THR A 101 3.64 -18.86 -3.69
C THR A 101 4.07 -19.06 -2.25
N GLY A 102 4.27 -17.97 -1.49
CA GLY A 102 4.73 -18.09 -0.11
C GLY A 102 3.70 -18.74 0.82
N LYS A 103 4.19 -19.09 2.01
CA LYS A 103 3.47 -19.95 2.96
C LYS A 103 2.25 -19.29 3.62
N ASP A 104 2.18 -17.96 3.61
CA ASP A 104 1.05 -17.22 4.19
C ASP A 104 -0.07 -17.09 3.17
N ALA A 105 -1.10 -17.92 3.32
CA ALA A 105 -2.26 -17.95 2.42
C ALA A 105 -3.02 -16.62 2.35
N ARG A 106 -2.83 -15.70 3.31
CA ARG A 106 -3.42 -14.35 3.29
C ARG A 106 -2.81 -13.46 2.21
N PHE A 107 -1.60 -13.79 1.73
CA PHE A 107 -0.81 -12.98 0.81
C PHE A 107 -0.53 -13.71 -0.50
N ASN A 108 -1.45 -14.54 -0.98
CA ASN A 108 -1.18 -15.42 -2.12
C ASN A 108 -1.22 -14.74 -3.50
N GLY A 109 -1.52 -13.44 -3.57
CA GLY A 109 -1.59 -12.70 -4.84
C GLY A 109 -2.60 -13.27 -5.86
N LYS A 110 -3.53 -14.13 -5.43
CA LYS A 110 -4.51 -14.75 -6.31
C LYS A 110 -5.63 -13.78 -6.67
N ILE A 111 -6.26 -14.08 -7.80
CA ILE A 111 -7.48 -13.42 -8.23
C ILE A 111 -8.67 -14.40 -8.15
N THR A 112 -9.86 -13.86 -7.92
CA THR A 112 -11.12 -14.60 -7.92
C THR A 112 -12.13 -13.95 -8.86
N ASP A 113 -13.19 -14.68 -9.19
CA ASP A 113 -14.30 -14.17 -10.01
C ASP A 113 -13.85 -13.62 -11.37
N PHE A 114 -12.78 -14.19 -11.93
CA PHE A 114 -12.26 -13.78 -13.22
C PHE A 114 -13.28 -14.08 -14.32
N THR A 115 -13.63 -13.06 -15.10
CA THR A 115 -14.54 -13.17 -16.23
C THR A 115 -13.94 -12.52 -17.47
N THR A 116 -14.24 -13.11 -18.63
CA THR A 116 -13.89 -12.56 -19.94
C THR A 116 -15.16 -12.30 -20.73
N ARG A 117 -15.28 -11.12 -21.33
CA ARG A 117 -16.34 -10.82 -22.29
C ARG A 117 -15.73 -10.29 -23.59
N ILE A 118 -16.31 -10.70 -24.71
CA ILE A 118 -15.92 -10.27 -26.05
C ILE A 118 -17.15 -9.63 -26.68
N ASN A 119 -17.05 -8.36 -27.06
CA ASN A 119 -18.18 -7.55 -27.55
C ASN A 119 -19.42 -7.68 -26.64
N GLY A 120 -19.21 -7.52 -25.32
CA GLY A 120 -20.23 -7.65 -24.29
C GLY A 120 -20.71 -9.07 -23.97
N LYS A 121 -20.34 -10.10 -24.74
CA LYS A 121 -20.76 -11.49 -24.51
C LYS A 121 -19.74 -12.25 -23.66
N GLU A 122 -20.22 -12.83 -22.56
CA GLU A 122 -19.39 -13.70 -21.71
C GLU A 122 -18.85 -14.88 -22.51
N THR A 123 -17.54 -15.09 -22.38
CA THR A 123 -16.79 -16.07 -23.16
C THR A 123 -15.96 -16.94 -22.21
N PRO A 124 -15.99 -18.28 -22.39
CA PRO A 124 -15.15 -19.17 -21.60
C PRO A 124 -13.65 -18.87 -21.74
N HIS A 125 -12.90 -19.16 -20.69
CA HIS A 125 -11.45 -19.14 -20.68
C HIS A 125 -10.93 -20.47 -20.14
N ALA A 126 -9.78 -20.91 -20.66
CA ALA A 126 -9.00 -21.98 -20.06
C ALA A 126 -8.12 -21.38 -18.95
N TYR A 127 -7.96 -22.12 -17.85
CA TYR A 127 -7.05 -21.76 -16.77
C TYR A 127 -5.85 -22.70 -16.79
N SER A 128 -4.65 -22.13 -16.72
CA SER A 128 -3.41 -22.90 -16.55
C SER A 128 -2.43 -22.13 -15.67
N VAL A 129 -1.39 -22.85 -15.24
CA VAL A 129 -0.38 -22.35 -14.30
C VAL A 129 0.99 -22.66 -14.87
N GLY A 130 1.85 -21.66 -14.94
CA GLY A 130 3.22 -21.81 -15.42
C GLY A 130 4.19 -22.31 -14.35
N PRO A 131 5.48 -22.46 -14.69
CA PRO A 131 6.51 -22.75 -13.71
C PRO A 131 6.68 -21.58 -12.75
N ALA A 132 6.92 -21.88 -11.47
CA ALA A 132 7.26 -20.86 -10.49
C ALA A 132 8.59 -20.18 -10.87
N THR A 133 8.66 -18.88 -10.60
CA THR A 133 9.83 -18.02 -10.79
C THR A 133 10.21 -17.39 -9.46
N GLU A 134 11.50 -17.17 -9.24
CA GLU A 134 12.01 -16.50 -8.04
C GLU A 134 12.51 -15.10 -8.41
N ASP A 135 12.10 -14.12 -7.63
CA ASP A 135 12.61 -12.74 -7.67
C ASP A 135 13.00 -12.31 -6.25
N GLY A 136 14.31 -12.32 -5.98
CA GLY A 136 14.86 -12.11 -4.64
C GLY A 136 14.37 -13.17 -3.64
N PHE A 137 13.69 -12.74 -2.57
CA PHE A 137 13.12 -13.62 -1.54
C PHE A 137 11.67 -14.06 -1.85
N MET A 138 11.15 -13.64 -3.00
CA MET A 138 9.77 -13.85 -3.38
C MET A 138 9.70 -14.88 -4.50
N ALA A 139 8.74 -15.80 -4.40
CA ALA A 139 8.47 -16.78 -5.44
C ALA A 139 7.05 -16.56 -5.97
N TYR A 140 6.93 -16.45 -7.28
CA TYR A 140 5.68 -16.19 -7.99
C TYR A 140 5.40 -17.28 -9.00
N THR A 141 4.12 -17.60 -9.16
CA THR A 141 3.65 -18.49 -10.20
C THR A 141 2.71 -17.72 -11.13
N PRO A 142 3.02 -17.66 -12.43
CA PRO A 142 2.11 -17.04 -13.38
C PRO A 142 0.89 -17.95 -13.59
N GLU A 143 -0.29 -17.36 -13.40
CA GLU A 143 -1.59 -17.93 -13.73
C GLU A 143 -2.04 -17.34 -15.06
N TYR A 144 -2.49 -18.19 -15.99
CA TYR A 144 -2.94 -17.80 -17.33
C TYR A 144 -4.43 -18.09 -17.48
N PHE A 145 -5.16 -17.07 -17.94
CA PHE A 145 -6.57 -17.18 -18.30
C PHE A 145 -6.70 -16.94 -19.80
N THR A 146 -6.81 -18.02 -20.56
CA THR A 146 -6.67 -17.99 -22.02
C THR A 146 -8.01 -18.13 -22.72
N SER A 147 -8.34 -17.19 -23.58
CA SER A 147 -9.51 -17.25 -24.46
C SER A 147 -9.10 -17.25 -25.92
N ARG A 148 -9.78 -18.07 -26.74
CA ARG A 148 -9.65 -18.02 -28.20
C ARG A 148 -10.58 -16.95 -28.74
N ILE A 149 -10.02 -15.97 -29.47
CA ILE A 149 -10.74 -14.83 -30.00
C ILE A 149 -10.61 -14.80 -31.51
N ARG A 150 -11.72 -14.57 -32.21
CA ARG A 150 -11.75 -14.30 -33.64
C ARG A 150 -11.92 -12.81 -33.89
N PHE A 151 -10.86 -12.17 -34.32
CA PHE A 151 -10.80 -10.75 -34.65
C PHE A 151 -11.25 -10.52 -36.08
N TYR A 152 -12.48 -10.06 -36.26
CA TYR A 152 -12.92 -9.55 -37.58
C TYR A 152 -12.19 -8.24 -37.91
N PRO A 153 -12.06 -7.88 -39.20
CA PRO A 153 -11.53 -6.57 -39.60
C PRO A 153 -12.20 -5.44 -38.82
N GLY A 154 -11.40 -4.56 -38.21
CA GLY A 154 -11.91 -3.50 -37.34
C GLY A 154 -11.75 -3.78 -35.84
N LEU A 155 -12.62 -3.18 -35.03
CA LEU A 155 -12.52 -3.19 -33.57
C LEU A 155 -13.20 -4.42 -32.96
N THR A 156 -12.51 -5.04 -32.02
CA THR A 156 -13.05 -6.03 -31.08
C THR A 156 -12.89 -5.49 -29.66
N GLU A 157 -13.99 -5.43 -28.91
CA GLU A 157 -13.95 -5.12 -27.48
C GLU A 157 -13.69 -6.40 -26.69
N VAL A 158 -12.70 -6.37 -25.79
CA VAL A 158 -12.40 -7.46 -24.85
C VAL A 158 -12.33 -6.88 -23.45
N SER A 159 -13.17 -7.36 -22.54
CA SER A 159 -13.17 -6.89 -21.15
C SER A 159 -12.93 -8.02 -20.16
N HIS A 160 -12.15 -7.73 -19.13
CA HIS A 160 -11.92 -8.60 -17.99
C HIS A 160 -12.43 -7.96 -16.70
N ARG A 161 -12.89 -8.80 -15.78
CA ARG A 161 -13.20 -8.39 -14.41
C ARG A 161 -12.76 -9.47 -13.44
N TYR A 162 -12.16 -9.09 -12.33
CA TYR A 162 -11.76 -9.99 -11.25
C TYR A 162 -11.70 -9.26 -9.91
N THR A 163 -11.58 -10.05 -8.85
CA THR A 163 -11.39 -9.58 -7.48
C THR A 163 -10.02 -10.00 -6.97
N THR A 164 -9.36 -9.18 -6.17
CA THR A 164 -8.10 -9.53 -5.50
C THR A 164 -7.99 -8.88 -4.13
N THR A 165 -7.23 -9.47 -3.21
CA THR A 165 -6.89 -8.81 -1.93
C THR A 165 -5.85 -7.70 -2.11
N GLY A 166 -5.23 -7.60 -3.30
CA GLY A 166 -4.23 -6.59 -3.63
C GLY A 166 -2.88 -6.90 -3.02
N ALA A 167 -2.08 -5.86 -2.83
CA ALA A 167 -0.81 -5.94 -2.13
C ALA A 167 -0.99 -5.68 -0.63
N LEU A 168 -0.38 -6.51 0.18
CA LEU A 168 -0.32 -6.33 1.63
C LEU A 168 1.13 -6.57 2.07
N GLY A 169 1.72 -5.58 2.75
CA GLY A 169 3.10 -5.64 3.20
C GLY A 169 3.25 -6.29 4.58
N TRP A 170 4.47 -6.72 4.94
CA TRP A 170 4.80 -7.09 6.31
C TRP A 170 4.91 -5.83 7.18
N GLY A 171 3.97 -5.70 8.10
CA GLY A 171 3.76 -4.55 8.96
C GLY A 171 2.26 -4.23 8.96
N PRO A 172 1.66 -3.94 10.12
CA PRO A 172 0.24 -3.60 10.12
C PRO A 172 0.08 -2.37 9.22
N LEU A 173 -0.82 -2.45 8.23
CA LEU A 173 -1.42 -1.30 7.52
C LEU A 173 -0.68 -0.72 6.28
N ARG A 174 0.25 -1.45 5.65
CA ARG A 174 0.71 -1.12 4.27
C ARG A 174 -0.14 -1.83 3.23
N TYR A 175 -0.82 -1.04 2.40
CA TYR A 175 -1.72 -1.54 1.37
C TYR A 175 -1.25 -1.12 0.00
N GLY A 176 -1.62 -1.90 -1.01
CA GLY A 176 -1.46 -1.44 -2.37
C GLY A 176 -2.18 -2.30 -3.37
N ILE A 177 -1.96 -2.00 -4.64
CA ILE A 177 -2.39 -2.83 -5.76
C ILE A 177 -1.44 -2.66 -6.93
N GLY A 178 -1.08 -3.78 -7.54
CA GLY A 178 -0.32 -3.82 -8.78
C GLY A 178 -1.22 -4.09 -9.98
N TYR A 179 -0.79 -3.65 -11.15
CA TYR A 179 -1.40 -4.00 -12.44
C TYR A 179 -0.33 -4.03 -13.54
N THR A 180 -0.19 -5.17 -14.24
CA THR A 180 0.82 -5.27 -15.32
C THR A 180 0.35 -4.48 -16.54
N LEU A 181 1.14 -3.48 -16.93
CA LEU A 181 0.92 -2.65 -18.11
C LEU A 181 1.89 -3.01 -19.23
N THR A 182 3.09 -3.48 -18.88
CA THR A 182 4.19 -3.67 -19.82
C THR A 182 3.92 -4.74 -20.87
N THR A 183 2.95 -5.64 -20.66
CA THR A 183 2.51 -6.61 -21.69
C THR A 183 1.93 -5.93 -22.92
N ALA A 184 1.47 -4.67 -22.81
CA ALA A 184 1.02 -3.87 -23.95
C ALA A 184 2.11 -3.74 -25.03
N ASN A 185 3.39 -3.79 -24.65
CA ASN A 185 4.52 -3.70 -25.59
C ASN A 185 4.68 -4.95 -26.49
N LYS A 186 3.93 -6.03 -26.22
CA LYS A 186 3.87 -7.23 -27.08
C LYS A 186 2.90 -7.07 -28.26
N TRP A 187 2.08 -6.02 -28.26
CA TRP A 187 1.12 -5.72 -29.32
C TRP A 187 1.72 -4.78 -30.38
N ASN A 188 1.03 -4.64 -31.51
CA ASN A 188 1.48 -3.76 -32.57
C ASN A 188 1.24 -2.29 -32.21
N GLY A 189 2.32 -1.54 -31.96
CA GLY A 189 2.26 -0.10 -31.66
C GLY A 189 2.05 0.24 -30.18
N PRO A 190 1.87 1.53 -29.85
CA PRO A 190 1.49 1.96 -28.51
C PRO A 190 0.01 1.67 -28.24
N ILE A 191 -0.42 1.78 -26.98
CA ILE A 191 -1.84 1.89 -26.65
C ILE A 191 -2.33 3.26 -27.14
N GLY A 192 -3.30 3.28 -28.06
CA GLY A 192 -3.80 4.55 -28.63
C GLY A 192 -4.30 5.54 -27.57
N VAL A 193 -5.15 5.08 -26.65
CA VAL A 193 -5.59 5.84 -25.46
C VAL A 193 -5.62 4.92 -24.23
N PHE A 194 -4.88 5.27 -23.19
CA PHE A 194 -4.94 4.61 -21.88
C PHE A 194 -5.68 5.51 -20.89
N ASN A 195 -6.76 4.99 -20.30
CA ASN A 195 -7.45 5.62 -19.18
C ASN A 195 -7.34 4.71 -17.96
N ALA A 196 -7.03 5.29 -16.81
CA ALA A 196 -7.01 4.55 -15.54
C ALA A 196 -7.72 5.35 -14.45
N THR A 197 -8.50 4.65 -13.63
CA THR A 197 -9.06 5.17 -12.39
C THR A 197 -8.84 4.15 -11.28
N VAL A 198 -8.22 4.59 -10.18
CA VAL A 198 -8.01 3.81 -8.96
C VAL A 198 -8.73 4.52 -7.83
N ARG A 199 -9.89 4.01 -7.40
CA ARG A 199 -10.65 4.52 -6.25
C ARG A 199 -10.10 3.90 -4.97
N LEU A 200 -9.54 4.76 -4.13
CA LEU A 200 -8.85 4.38 -2.89
C LEU A 200 -9.82 4.40 -1.71
N PRO A 201 -9.51 3.70 -0.61
CA PRO A 201 -10.24 3.90 0.64
C PRO A 201 -10.18 5.39 1.06
N PRO A 202 -11.23 5.91 1.72
CA PRO A 202 -11.20 7.21 2.37
C PRO A 202 -10.03 7.36 3.34
N GLU A 203 -9.62 8.60 3.58
CA GLU A 203 -8.55 8.95 4.54
C GLU A 203 -7.22 8.22 4.28
N THR A 204 -6.91 7.98 3.01
CA THR A 204 -5.70 7.29 2.56
C THR A 204 -4.55 8.27 2.33
N THR A 205 -3.33 7.85 2.63
CA THR A 205 -2.11 8.65 2.38
C THR A 205 -1.15 7.93 1.45
N LEU A 206 -0.66 8.63 0.42
CA LEU A 206 0.39 8.17 -0.47
C LEU A 206 1.68 8.94 -0.21
N LEU A 207 2.79 8.22 -0.18
CA LEU A 207 4.13 8.75 -0.02
C LEU A 207 4.91 8.48 -1.30
N SER A 208 5.59 9.50 -1.84
CA SER A 208 6.46 9.34 -3.01
C SER A 208 7.64 10.29 -2.94
N GLU A 209 8.77 9.92 -3.53
CA GLU A 209 9.85 10.89 -3.75
C GLU A 209 9.43 11.95 -4.79
N TYR A 210 9.78 13.19 -4.52
CA TYR A 210 9.50 14.36 -5.35
C TYR A 210 10.63 14.51 -6.37
N GLY A 211 10.29 14.43 -7.66
CA GLY A 211 11.23 14.61 -8.76
C GLY A 211 11.80 13.31 -9.35
N GLU A 212 11.53 12.14 -8.76
CA GLU A 212 11.77 10.85 -9.43
C GLU A 212 10.64 10.51 -10.43
N LYS A 213 10.86 9.49 -11.27
CA LYS A 213 9.92 9.07 -12.32
C LYS A 213 8.51 8.98 -11.77
N LYS A 214 7.68 9.96 -12.14
CA LYS A 214 6.32 10.13 -11.61
C LYS A 214 5.51 8.91 -12.02
N SER A 215 4.75 8.33 -11.08
CA SER A 215 3.61 7.48 -11.44
C SER A 215 2.78 8.24 -12.47
N VAL A 216 2.32 7.54 -13.50
CA VAL A 216 1.48 8.16 -14.53
C VAL A 216 0.12 8.61 -14.00
N LEU A 217 -0.24 8.19 -12.78
CA LEU A 217 -1.48 8.55 -12.12
C LEU A 217 -1.36 9.83 -11.28
N GLU A 218 -2.38 10.69 -11.36
CA GLU A 218 -2.53 11.91 -10.57
C GLU A 218 -3.74 11.81 -9.62
N PRO A 219 -3.71 12.48 -8.45
CA PRO A 219 -4.83 12.46 -7.52
C PRO A 219 -6.08 13.20 -8.07
N PHE A 220 -7.25 12.68 -7.71
CA PHE A 220 -8.55 13.31 -7.94
C PHE A 220 -9.45 13.19 -6.70
N GLY A 221 -10.49 14.03 -6.63
CA GLY A 221 -11.44 14.05 -5.51
C GLY A 221 -11.08 15.11 -4.46
N ASP A 222 -11.32 14.80 -3.19
CA ASP A 222 -10.91 15.61 -2.04
C ASP A 222 -9.56 15.14 -1.52
N PHE A 223 -8.52 15.92 -1.77
CA PHE A 223 -7.16 15.62 -1.36
C PHE A 223 -6.38 16.89 -1.04
N ASN A 224 -5.32 16.74 -0.24
CA ASN A 224 -4.28 17.75 -0.05
C ASN A 224 -2.91 17.17 -0.41
N ILE A 225 -2.01 18.04 -0.86
CA ILE A 225 -0.62 17.69 -1.17
C ILE A 225 0.29 18.52 -0.26
N ALA A 226 1.24 17.86 0.38
CA ALA A 226 2.35 18.50 1.08
C ALA A 226 3.67 18.03 0.44
N VAL A 227 4.66 18.93 0.39
CA VAL A 227 6.02 18.62 -0.07
C VAL A 227 6.99 19.08 1.01
N ASP A 228 7.78 18.16 1.55
CA ASP A 228 8.83 18.43 2.53
C ASP A 228 10.17 17.88 2.02
N GLY A 229 11.06 18.81 1.63
CA GLY A 229 12.29 18.47 0.93
C GLY A 229 12.03 17.68 -0.35
N LYS A 230 12.45 16.41 -0.38
CA LYS A 230 12.21 15.48 -1.49
C LYS A 230 11.00 14.58 -1.26
N GLN A 231 10.26 14.69 -0.17
CA GLN A 231 9.10 13.85 0.06
C GLN A 231 7.83 14.57 -0.39
N ARG A 232 7.07 13.94 -1.28
CA ARG A 232 5.70 14.33 -1.62
C ARG A 232 4.73 13.44 -0.88
N THR A 233 3.79 14.06 -0.18
CA THR A 233 2.71 13.35 0.51
C THR A 233 1.37 13.81 -0.05
N VAL A 234 0.56 12.85 -0.48
CA VAL A 234 -0.82 13.08 -0.92
C VAL A 234 -1.75 12.44 0.09
N HIS A 235 -2.61 13.23 0.72
CA HIS A 235 -3.65 12.71 1.60
C HIS A 235 -5.00 12.86 0.92
N ILE A 236 -5.67 11.74 0.67
CA ILE A 236 -6.95 11.63 -0.02
C ILE A 236 -8.02 11.32 1.01
N ARG A 237 -8.94 12.26 1.23
CA ARG A 237 -10.10 12.06 2.10
C ARG A 237 -11.17 11.24 1.41
N ASN A 238 -11.41 11.54 0.12
CA ASN A 238 -12.31 10.79 -0.74
C ASN A 238 -11.88 10.96 -2.21
N GLY A 239 -11.85 9.88 -2.98
CA GLY A 239 -11.41 9.89 -4.38
C GLY A 239 -10.34 8.85 -4.64
N GLY A 240 -9.26 9.24 -5.32
CA GLY A 240 -8.23 8.29 -5.71
C GLY A 240 -7.22 8.85 -6.69
N LEU A 241 -6.73 8.00 -7.59
CA LEU A 241 -5.78 8.36 -8.63
C LEU A 241 -6.35 8.10 -10.02
N CYS A 242 -5.99 8.91 -11.01
CA CYS A 242 -6.43 8.73 -12.39
C CYS A 242 -5.37 9.16 -13.42
N ALA A 243 -5.49 8.63 -14.64
CA ALA A 243 -4.69 9.05 -15.79
C ALA A 243 -5.51 8.98 -17.09
N SER A 244 -5.15 9.81 -18.06
CA SER A 244 -5.57 9.71 -19.45
C SER A 244 -4.40 10.08 -20.36
N ILE A 245 -3.92 9.12 -21.15
CA ILE A 245 -2.67 9.23 -21.89
C ILE A 245 -2.89 8.75 -23.32
N ARG A 246 -2.41 9.51 -24.31
CA ARG A 246 -2.43 9.11 -25.73
C ARG A 246 -1.10 8.49 -26.12
N ASP A 247 -1.14 7.58 -27.09
CA ASP A 247 0.03 6.90 -27.66
C ASP A 247 0.95 6.32 -26.55
N PHE A 248 0.31 5.70 -25.55
CA PHE A 248 0.97 5.28 -24.32
C PHE A 248 1.83 4.03 -24.55
N ARG A 249 3.10 4.13 -24.15
CA ARG A 249 4.05 3.01 -24.10
C ARG A 249 4.47 2.80 -22.64
N PRO A 250 3.87 1.84 -21.93
CA PRO A 250 4.22 1.61 -20.53
C PRO A 250 5.65 1.08 -20.42
N GLU A 251 6.52 1.84 -19.74
CA GLU A 251 7.89 1.43 -19.43
C GLU A 251 7.97 0.59 -18.14
N THR A 252 6.98 0.73 -17.27
CA THR A 252 6.86 0.04 -15.98
C THR A 252 5.41 -0.37 -15.75
N ASP A 253 5.23 -1.38 -14.91
CA ASP A 253 3.90 -1.75 -14.43
C ASP A 253 3.37 -0.74 -13.42
N LEU A 254 2.05 -0.72 -13.25
CA LEU A 254 1.42 0.14 -12.27
C LEU A 254 1.56 -0.50 -10.89
N PHE A 255 2.03 0.28 -9.92
CA PHE A 255 1.96 -0.09 -8.52
C PHE A 255 1.54 1.13 -7.70
N VAL A 256 0.42 0.98 -6.98
CA VAL A 256 -0.11 2.01 -6.08
C VAL A 256 0.10 1.52 -4.65
N GLU A 257 1.06 2.11 -3.95
CA GLU A 257 1.24 1.94 -2.50
C GLU A 257 0.53 3.07 -1.75
N PHE A 258 -0.12 2.72 -0.64
CA PHE A 258 -0.70 3.69 0.26
C PHE A 258 -0.77 3.18 1.69
N TYR A 259 -1.02 4.12 2.59
CA TYR A 259 -1.12 3.92 4.02
C TYR A 259 -2.51 4.37 4.46
N ASP A 260 -3.14 3.58 5.33
CA ASP A 260 -4.39 4.01 5.93
C ASP A 260 -4.16 5.14 6.95
N ARG A 261 -5.28 5.70 7.43
CA ARG A 261 -5.29 6.79 8.40
C ARG A 261 -4.61 6.40 9.71
N GLU A 262 -4.88 5.21 10.24
CA GLU A 262 -4.34 4.76 11.53
C GLU A 262 -2.81 4.72 11.46
N TRP A 263 -2.29 4.06 10.44
CA TRP A 263 -0.86 3.93 10.25
C TRP A 263 -0.21 5.28 10.10
N TYR A 264 -0.73 6.10 9.20
CA TYR A 264 -0.12 7.39 8.89
C TYR A 264 -0.10 8.30 10.11
N LEU A 265 -1.20 8.37 10.86
CA LEU A 265 -1.28 9.16 12.10
C LEU A 265 -0.54 8.53 13.28
N SER A 266 -0.20 7.24 13.24
CA SER A 266 0.64 6.55 14.24
C SER A 266 2.12 6.69 13.95
N TYR A 267 2.48 6.73 12.68
CA TYR A 267 3.87 6.88 12.23
C TYR A 267 4.30 8.34 12.40
N TYR A 268 3.49 9.28 11.94
CA TYR A 268 3.84 10.69 11.87
C TYR A 268 3.96 11.37 13.26
N ASP A 269 5.06 12.10 13.48
CA ASP A 269 5.28 12.94 14.67
C ASP A 269 5.02 14.41 14.32
N LEU A 270 4.27 15.14 15.17
CA LEU A 270 3.89 16.55 14.92
C LEU A 270 5.10 17.49 14.80
N PHE A 271 6.26 17.10 15.36
CA PHE A 271 7.46 17.91 15.45
C PHE A 271 8.64 17.32 14.67
N GLY A 272 8.42 16.25 13.89
CA GLY A 272 9.46 15.61 13.09
C GLY A 272 10.51 14.85 13.92
N GLU A 273 10.23 14.56 15.19
CA GLU A 273 11.17 13.88 16.07
C GLU A 273 11.00 12.36 15.98
N TYR A 274 11.89 11.71 15.21
CA TYR A 274 11.93 10.26 15.12
C TYR A 274 12.84 9.66 16.22
N PRO A 275 12.31 8.82 17.12
CA PRO A 275 13.13 8.22 18.17
C PRO A 275 14.08 7.17 17.58
N LYS A 276 15.29 7.09 18.13
CA LYS A 276 16.33 6.16 17.68
C LYS A 276 16.13 4.71 18.15
N LYS A 277 15.19 4.48 19.08
CA LYS A 277 14.93 3.17 19.69
C LYS A 277 13.46 2.80 19.53
N ALA A 278 13.19 1.53 19.21
CA ALA A 278 11.83 1.02 19.05
C ALA A 278 10.96 1.20 20.31
N GLU A 279 11.52 0.98 21.50
CA GLU A 279 10.82 1.16 22.79
C GLU A 279 10.34 2.60 23.06
N ASP A 280 10.89 3.59 22.35
CA ASP A 280 10.49 4.98 22.46
C ASP A 280 9.40 5.35 21.44
N MET A 281 9.18 4.53 20.40
CA MET A 281 8.12 4.73 19.40
C MET A 281 6.73 4.69 20.06
N GLU A 282 6.52 3.74 20.98
CA GLU A 282 5.25 3.53 21.69
C GLU A 282 4.93 4.64 22.70
N LYS A 283 5.94 5.42 23.12
CA LYS A 283 5.83 6.45 24.16
C LYS A 283 5.56 7.85 23.58
N ARG A 284 5.40 7.96 22.26
CA ARG A 284 5.11 9.24 21.59
C ARG A 284 3.65 9.62 21.78
N ILE A 285 3.39 10.93 21.75
CA ILE A 285 2.05 11.48 21.56
C ILE A 285 1.88 11.81 20.07
N THR A 286 1.45 10.80 19.32
CA THR A 286 1.13 10.95 17.90
C THR A 286 -0.31 11.44 17.72
N PRO A 287 -0.68 11.96 16.54
CA PRO A 287 -2.07 12.28 16.24
C PRO A 287 -3.02 11.08 16.47
N TRP A 288 -2.59 9.85 16.15
CA TRP A 288 -3.39 8.66 16.44
C TRP A 288 -3.57 8.43 17.94
N ALA A 289 -2.49 8.52 18.72
CA ALA A 289 -2.54 8.30 20.17
C ALA A 289 -3.50 9.27 20.89
N LEU A 290 -3.61 10.51 20.40
CA LEU A 290 -4.53 11.51 20.92
C LEU A 290 -6.01 11.10 20.83
N MET A 291 -6.35 10.27 19.83
CA MET A 291 -7.71 9.80 19.57
C MET A 291 -7.99 8.42 20.18
N THR A 292 -6.96 7.60 20.42
CA THR A 292 -7.16 6.17 20.71
C THR A 292 -6.68 5.69 22.08
N ARG A 293 -5.88 6.48 22.81
CA ARG A 293 -5.47 6.14 24.18
C ARG A 293 -5.54 7.32 25.14
N GLU A 294 -5.55 7.03 26.43
CA GLU A 294 -5.45 8.04 27.47
C GLU A 294 -4.03 8.60 27.53
N ILE A 295 -3.92 9.94 27.57
CA ILE A 295 -2.64 10.65 27.72
C ILE A 295 -2.38 10.89 29.20
N THR A 296 -1.19 10.53 29.66
CA THR A 296 -0.80 10.62 31.07
C THR A 296 0.13 11.80 31.34
N ALA A 297 0.26 12.21 32.61
CA ALA A 297 1.25 13.22 32.99
C ALA A 297 2.70 12.79 32.66
N ALA A 298 2.98 11.48 32.68
CA ALA A 298 4.29 10.94 32.30
C ALA A 298 4.57 11.06 30.79
N ASP A 299 3.54 10.90 29.93
CA ASP A 299 3.66 11.18 28.50
C ASP A 299 4.02 12.66 28.26
N LEU A 300 3.32 13.57 28.96
CA LEU A 300 3.47 15.02 28.80
C LEU A 300 4.81 15.56 29.31
N ALA A 301 5.36 14.97 30.38
CA ALA A 301 6.64 15.37 30.96
C ALA A 301 7.84 15.22 29.99
N ARG A 302 7.66 14.52 28.87
CA ARG A 302 8.67 14.34 27.81
C ARG A 302 8.74 15.52 26.84
N TYR A 303 7.73 16.40 26.85
CA TYR A 303 7.61 17.52 25.92
C TYR A 303 7.80 18.86 26.64
N PRO A 304 8.51 19.83 26.04
CA PRO A 304 8.52 21.21 26.52
C PRO A 304 7.10 21.79 26.57
N LYS A 305 6.83 22.68 27.54
CA LYS A 305 5.51 23.28 27.76
C LYS A 305 4.94 23.94 26.51
N GLU A 306 5.81 24.56 25.72
CA GLU A 306 5.45 25.26 24.48
C GLU A 306 4.88 24.30 23.43
N LYS A 307 5.33 23.03 23.42
CA LYS A 307 4.79 22.00 22.52
C LYS A 307 3.41 21.48 22.95
N LEU A 308 3.07 21.57 24.24
CA LEU A 308 1.80 21.06 24.76
C LEU A 308 0.59 21.78 24.14
N ARG A 309 0.72 23.07 23.85
CA ARG A 309 -0.28 23.86 23.12
C ARG A 309 -0.59 23.22 21.76
N TYR A 310 0.42 22.82 21.00
CA TYR A 310 0.26 22.19 19.70
C TYR A 310 -0.31 20.77 19.81
N ILE A 311 0.13 19.99 20.79
CA ILE A 311 -0.39 18.64 21.05
C ILE A 311 -1.89 18.69 21.38
N ARG A 312 -2.31 19.62 22.25
CA ARG A 312 -3.73 19.85 22.55
C ARG A 312 -4.53 20.23 21.31
N ASN A 313 -4.01 21.18 20.54
CA ASN A 313 -4.69 21.69 19.35
C ASN A 313 -4.72 20.68 18.19
N ALA A 314 -3.83 19.67 18.18
CA ALA A 314 -3.87 18.61 17.18
C ALA A 314 -5.18 17.78 17.25
N VAL A 315 -5.77 17.63 18.45
CA VAL A 315 -7.09 17.00 18.60
C VAL A 315 -8.14 17.77 17.79
N TYR A 316 -8.18 19.09 17.93
CA TYR A 316 -9.11 19.94 17.18
C TYR A 316 -8.81 19.94 15.68
N ALA A 317 -7.52 19.95 15.30
CA ALA A 317 -7.09 19.89 13.91
C ALA A 317 -7.55 18.58 13.22
N LEU A 318 -7.48 17.44 13.91
CA LEU A 318 -7.93 16.13 13.39
C LEU A 318 -9.42 16.08 13.06
N HIS A 319 -10.22 17.01 13.60
CA HIS A 319 -11.64 17.18 13.32
C HIS A 319 -11.95 18.40 12.44
N GLY A 320 -10.93 19.08 11.93
CA GLY A 320 -11.07 20.19 11.00
C GLY A 320 -11.36 21.56 11.63
N TYR A 321 -10.99 21.79 12.89
CA TYR A 321 -11.14 23.12 13.49
C TYR A 321 -10.41 24.21 12.68
N ASP A 322 -11.10 25.30 12.31
CA ASP A 322 -10.50 26.47 11.64
C ASP A 322 -9.86 27.41 12.67
N PHE A 323 -8.53 27.33 12.81
CA PHE A 323 -7.77 28.13 13.76
C PHE A 323 -7.81 29.61 13.41
N LYS A 324 -8.21 30.45 14.37
CA LYS A 324 -8.11 31.91 14.25
C LYS A 324 -6.74 32.46 14.63
N ASP A 325 -6.02 31.70 15.44
CA ASP A 325 -4.61 31.99 15.75
C ASP A 325 -3.75 31.68 14.51
N PRO A 326 -3.01 32.67 13.98
CA PRO A 326 -2.25 32.49 12.74
C PRO A 326 -1.07 31.53 12.88
N GLU A 327 -0.48 31.40 14.08
CA GLU A 327 0.63 30.49 14.35
C GLU A 327 0.15 29.04 14.33
N LEU A 328 -0.97 28.75 15.01
CA LEU A 328 -1.59 27.43 14.98
C LEU A 328 -2.09 27.06 13.59
N LYS A 329 -2.73 28.01 12.89
CA LYS A 329 -3.19 27.80 11.52
C LYS A 329 -2.05 27.42 10.60
N ALA A 330 -0.99 28.23 10.57
CA ALA A 330 0.20 27.95 9.76
C ALA A 330 0.87 26.62 10.15
N PHE A 331 0.88 26.28 11.45
CA PHE A 331 1.44 25.02 11.91
C PHE A 331 0.68 23.80 11.39
N PHE A 332 -0.66 23.83 11.38
CA PHE A 332 -1.46 22.67 10.94
C PHE A 332 -1.62 22.60 9.42
N GLU A 333 -1.64 23.74 8.72
CA GLU A 333 -1.74 23.80 7.26
C GLU A 333 -0.59 23.08 6.52
N LYS A 334 0.56 22.89 7.18
CA LYS A 334 1.67 22.10 6.60
C LYS A 334 1.35 20.60 6.52
N PHE A 335 0.37 20.11 7.29
CA PHE A 335 0.04 18.70 7.32
C PHE A 335 -1.06 18.37 6.30
N PRO A 336 -0.84 17.41 5.40
CA PRO A 336 -1.81 17.11 4.35
C PRO A 336 -3.11 16.49 4.91
N TRP A 337 -3.05 15.87 6.09
CA TRP A 337 -4.23 15.35 6.79
C TRP A 337 -5.14 16.46 7.34
N TYR A 338 -4.62 17.66 7.63
CA TYR A 338 -5.44 18.77 8.13
C TYR A 338 -6.19 19.46 6.99
N LYS A 339 -7.48 19.71 7.20
CA LYS A 339 -8.33 20.59 6.39
C LYS A 339 -9.41 21.16 7.28
N SER A 340 -9.62 22.48 7.19
CA SER A 340 -10.69 23.13 7.91
C SER A 340 -12.05 22.62 7.44
N ASP A 341 -12.90 22.26 8.39
CA ASP A 341 -14.27 21.81 8.23
C ASP A 341 -15.20 22.90 8.78
N PRO A 342 -15.95 23.62 7.93
CA PRO A 342 -16.91 24.64 8.36
C PRO A 342 -17.98 24.12 9.32
N ASP A 343 -18.26 22.81 9.28
CA ASP A 343 -19.24 22.13 10.12
C ASP A 343 -18.61 21.51 11.38
N PHE A 344 -17.38 21.91 11.74
CA PHE A 344 -16.76 21.50 12.99
C PHE A 344 -17.63 21.89 14.20
N SER A 345 -17.76 20.94 15.13
CA SER A 345 -18.38 21.15 16.44
C SER A 345 -17.65 20.30 17.48
N GLU A 346 -17.42 20.85 18.68
CA GLU A 346 -16.83 20.11 19.80
C GLU A 346 -17.67 18.90 20.24
N SER A 347 -18.95 18.84 19.85
CA SER A 347 -19.80 17.68 20.08
C SER A 347 -19.30 16.43 19.35
N ARG A 348 -18.50 16.57 18.29
CA ARG A 348 -17.88 15.46 17.55
C ARG A 348 -16.71 14.81 18.29
N LEU A 349 -16.13 15.49 19.28
CA LEU A 349 -15.04 14.97 20.08
C LEU A 349 -15.55 13.88 21.02
N SER A 350 -14.88 12.74 21.03
CA SER A 350 -15.14 11.64 21.97
C SER A 350 -14.84 12.06 23.41
N ASP A 351 -15.39 11.32 24.37
CA ASP A 351 -15.10 11.56 25.78
C ASP A 351 -13.61 11.35 26.12
N LEU A 352 -12.94 10.45 25.40
CA LEU A 352 -11.50 10.22 25.53
C LEU A 352 -10.72 11.46 25.09
N GLU A 353 -11.02 12.00 23.92
CA GLU A 353 -10.37 13.20 23.39
C GLU A 353 -10.60 14.41 24.31
N LYS A 354 -11.82 14.60 24.82
CA LYS A 354 -12.14 15.65 25.80
C LYS A 354 -11.32 15.51 27.09
N ARG A 355 -11.14 14.29 27.60
CA ARG A 355 -10.27 14.02 28.76
C ARG A 355 -8.80 14.34 28.44
N ASN A 356 -8.31 13.91 27.29
CA ASN A 356 -6.96 14.18 26.80
C ASN A 356 -6.70 15.69 26.70
N ILE A 357 -7.60 16.45 26.09
CA ILE A 357 -7.52 17.92 26.02
C ILE A 357 -7.37 18.53 27.42
N LYS A 358 -8.19 18.09 28.38
CA LYS A 358 -8.20 18.63 29.75
C LYS A 358 -6.91 18.34 30.50
N ILE A 359 -6.32 17.14 30.36
CA ILE A 359 -5.06 16.81 31.02
C ILE A 359 -3.87 17.54 30.39
N ILE A 360 -3.83 17.67 29.06
CA ILE A 360 -2.80 18.43 28.35
C ILE A 360 -2.87 19.91 28.75
N ALA A 361 -4.07 20.50 28.78
CA ALA A 361 -4.28 21.89 29.16
C ALA A 361 -3.87 22.22 30.60
N ARG A 362 -3.83 21.23 31.50
CA ARG A 362 -3.35 21.41 32.88
C ARG A 362 -1.83 21.35 33.01
N ALA A 363 -1.16 20.71 32.05
CA ALA A 363 0.29 20.54 32.04
C ALA A 363 1.00 21.65 31.27
N GLU A 364 0.31 22.28 30.30
CA GLU A 364 0.65 23.59 29.71
C GLU A 364 0.81 24.64 30.83
#